data_AF-A0A945UZ43-F1
#
_entry.id   AF-A0A945UZ43-F1
#
_cell.length_a   1.000
_cell.length_b   1.000
_cell.length_c   1.000
_cell.angle_alpha   90.00
_cell.angle_beta   90.00
_cell.angle_gamma   90.00
#
_symmetry.space_group_name_H-M   'P 1'
#
loop_
_entity.id
_entity.type
_entity.pdbx_description
1 polymer ?
#
loop_
_entity_poly.entity_id
_entity_poly.type
_entity_poly.pdbx_seq_one_letter_code
_entity_poly.pdbx_strand_id
1 'polypeptide(L)'
;MRCRYLLAIVSSDNGPLAIASGSHKNGVLDTKIGTGAGGMDISVGIPGKWVTGAFEASDVLIFSDTTVHKALPNKSNMIRQSFDARYQPASAPIAAPNLNPYSGTGNWQEIYSEWESDAGKYYWKKQSLNVVPFDKRYYEARDQMAFEMAEKGDLLARDTLLRIVQRDSNQDKIERAQSFLDAMDIPKVMNLKD
;
A
#
# COMPACT_ATOMS: atom_id res chain seq x y z
N MET A 1 11.80 -11.64 8.52
CA MET A 1 12.27 -11.37 7.15
C MET A 1 11.08 -11.53 6.22
N ARG A 2 10.50 -10.41 5.75
CA ARG A 2 9.51 -10.39 4.67
C ARG A 2 10.21 -9.75 3.49
N CYS A 3 10.49 -10.53 2.45
CA CYS A 3 11.15 -10.04 1.23
C CYS A 3 10.11 -9.61 0.21
N ARG A 4 10.39 -8.52 -0.50
CA ARG A 4 9.71 -8.19 -1.76
C ARG A 4 10.62 -8.52 -2.92
N TYR A 5 10.06 -9.09 -3.98
CA TYR A 5 10.70 -9.25 -5.27
C TYR A 5 9.98 -8.33 -6.23
N LEU A 6 10.73 -7.55 -6.99
CA LEU A 6 10.24 -6.94 -8.21
C LEU A 6 10.88 -7.70 -9.38
N LEU A 7 10.06 -8.33 -10.22
CA LEU A 7 10.44 -8.82 -11.53
C LEU A 7 10.06 -7.73 -12.54
N ALA A 8 11.04 -7.18 -13.26
CA ALA A 8 10.78 -6.04 -14.12
C ALA A 8 11.59 -6.12 -15.41
N ILE A 9 10.96 -5.77 -16.54
CA ILE A 9 11.68 -5.37 -17.75
C ILE A 9 11.78 -3.85 -17.70
N VAL A 10 12.94 -3.28 -17.37
CA VAL A 10 13.06 -1.83 -17.19
C VAL A 10 14.42 -1.30 -17.61
N SER A 11 14.50 -0.66 -18.78
CA SER A 11 15.64 0.22 -19.09
C SER A 11 15.67 1.44 -18.13
N SER A 12 16.81 2.12 -18.02
CA SER A 12 16.97 3.29 -17.14
C SER A 12 15.91 4.39 -17.32
N ASP A 13 15.40 4.52 -18.55
CA ASP A 13 14.50 5.60 -18.94
C ASP A 13 13.01 5.22 -18.81
N ASN A 14 12.74 3.92 -18.62
CA ASN A 14 11.39 3.36 -18.49
C ASN A 14 10.84 3.44 -17.06
N GLY A 15 11.44 4.25 -16.19
CA GLY A 15 11.00 4.44 -14.81
C GLY A 15 11.33 3.27 -13.89
N PRO A 16 12.63 2.95 -13.69
CA PRO A 16 13.06 1.89 -12.79
C PRO A 16 12.67 2.16 -11.34
N LEU A 17 12.77 1.11 -10.53
CA LEU A 17 12.65 1.26 -9.08
C LEU A 17 13.91 1.92 -8.52
N ALA A 18 13.72 2.87 -7.62
CA ALA A 18 14.78 3.39 -6.77
C ALA A 18 14.55 2.95 -5.33
N ILE A 19 15.62 2.55 -4.65
CA ILE A 19 15.60 2.20 -3.23
C ILE A 19 16.53 3.11 -2.44
N ALA A 20 16.16 3.44 -1.21
CA ALA A 20 17.06 4.12 -0.29
C ALA A 20 17.95 3.06 0.40
N SER A 21 19.16 2.89 -0.10
CA SER A 21 20.12 1.89 0.40
C SER A 21 20.39 2.08 1.89
N GLY A 22 20.21 1.00 2.66
CA GLY A 22 20.37 1.00 4.12
C GLY A 22 19.15 1.45 4.93
N SER A 23 18.09 1.98 4.30
CA SER A 23 16.91 2.50 5.02
C SER A 23 16.18 1.47 5.88
N HIS A 24 16.24 0.19 5.51
CA HIS A 24 15.61 -0.91 6.25
C HIS A 24 16.13 -1.09 7.69
N LYS A 25 17.29 -0.51 8.02
CA LYS A 25 17.88 -0.56 9.37
C LYS A 25 17.18 0.34 10.38
N ASN A 26 16.27 1.20 9.91
CA ASN A 26 15.57 2.18 10.74
C ASN A 26 14.14 1.76 11.07
N GLY A 27 13.75 0.52 10.75
CA GLY A 27 12.40 0.03 10.97
C GLY A 27 11.37 0.70 10.05
N VAL A 28 10.12 0.76 10.49
CA VAL A 28 9.07 1.52 9.81
C VAL A 28 9.24 2.98 10.19
N LEU A 29 9.43 3.85 9.20
CA LEU A 29 9.56 5.29 9.42
C LEU A 29 8.20 5.92 9.71
N ASP A 30 8.22 7.04 10.43
CA ASP A 30 7.01 7.81 10.73
C ASP A 30 6.31 8.25 9.43
N THR A 31 4.99 8.18 9.48
CA THR A 31 4.12 8.48 8.34
C THR A 31 3.27 9.72 8.60
N LYS A 32 2.74 10.24 7.50
CA LYS A 32 1.69 11.25 7.45
C LYS A 32 0.64 10.80 6.44
N ILE A 33 -0.49 11.49 6.39
CA ILE A 33 -1.44 11.33 5.29
C ILE A 33 -0.76 11.72 3.98
N GLY A 34 -1.00 10.93 2.94
CA GLY A 34 -0.52 11.22 1.60
C GLY A 34 -1.38 10.52 0.55
N THR A 35 -1.16 10.88 -0.71
CA THR A 35 -1.87 10.30 -1.86
C THR A 35 -1.27 8.97 -2.31
N GLY A 36 -0.22 8.50 -1.64
CA GLY A 36 0.49 7.27 -1.94
C GLY A 36 -0.31 5.98 -1.67
N ALA A 37 0.36 4.85 -1.88
CA ALA A 37 -0.20 3.54 -1.58
C ALA A 37 -0.65 3.46 -0.10
N GLY A 38 -1.88 3.04 0.12
CA GLY A 38 -2.46 3.00 1.47
C GLY A 38 -2.82 4.37 2.06
N GLY A 39 -2.78 5.48 1.30
CA GLY A 39 -3.16 6.80 1.79
C GLY A 39 -2.14 7.41 2.77
N MET A 40 -0.87 6.99 2.66
CA MET A 40 0.21 7.40 3.56
C MET A 40 1.44 7.83 2.75
N ASP A 41 2.24 8.70 3.36
CA ASP A 41 3.57 9.09 2.91
C ASP A 41 4.52 9.16 4.12
N ILE A 42 5.83 9.21 3.88
CA ILE A 42 6.84 9.32 4.93
C ILE A 42 6.92 10.78 5.41
N SER A 43 6.89 10.99 6.72
CA SER A 43 6.88 12.33 7.33
C SER A 43 8.27 12.80 7.77
N VAL A 44 9.27 11.93 7.71
CA VAL A 44 10.65 12.19 8.15
C VAL A 44 11.64 12.16 6.99
N GLY A 45 12.86 12.65 7.23
CA GLY A 45 13.96 12.51 6.29
C GLY A 45 14.25 11.03 6.01
N ILE A 46 14.32 10.66 4.73
CA ILE A 46 14.56 9.28 4.31
C ILE A 46 16.06 8.97 4.49
N PRO A 47 16.43 8.00 5.35
CA PRO A 47 17.82 7.65 5.59
C PRO A 47 18.43 6.90 4.41
N GLY A 48 19.75 6.98 4.28
CA GLY A 48 20.51 6.25 3.27
C GLY A 48 20.75 7.03 1.99
N LYS A 49 21.09 6.31 0.92
CA LYS A 49 21.35 6.89 -0.41
C LYS A 49 20.41 6.27 -1.43
N TRP A 50 19.77 7.10 -2.25
CA TRP A 50 18.97 6.61 -3.36
C TRP A 50 19.87 5.92 -4.39
N VAL A 51 19.55 4.66 -4.69
CA VAL A 51 20.20 3.87 -5.73
C VAL A 51 19.15 3.30 -6.66
N THR A 52 19.48 3.21 -7.94
CA THR A 52 18.62 2.70 -9.01
C THR A 52 19.51 2.13 -10.11
N GLY A 53 18.92 1.35 -11.00
CA GLY A 53 19.62 0.72 -12.12
C GLY A 53 18.63 0.26 -13.19
N ALA A 54 19.16 -0.11 -14.35
CA ALA A 54 18.41 -0.82 -15.37
C ALA A 54 18.25 -2.30 -14.98
N PHE A 55 17.18 -2.90 -15.47
CA PHE A 55 16.81 -4.30 -15.31
C PHE A 55 16.49 -4.88 -16.69
N GLU A 56 17.13 -5.98 -17.03
CA GLU A 56 16.77 -6.78 -18.18
C GLU A 56 15.64 -7.76 -17.84
N ALA A 57 15.01 -8.36 -18.85
CA ALA A 57 14.06 -9.43 -18.61
C ALA A 57 14.71 -10.55 -17.78
N SER A 58 13.99 -11.04 -16.78
CA SER A 58 14.44 -12.02 -15.78
C SER A 58 15.36 -11.48 -14.69
N ASP A 59 15.76 -10.21 -14.70
CA ASP A 59 16.42 -9.61 -13.55
C ASP A 59 15.47 -9.47 -12.36
N VAL A 60 16.02 -9.64 -11.18
CA VAL A 60 15.27 -9.67 -9.92
C VAL A 60 15.90 -8.71 -8.92
N LEU A 61 15.07 -7.80 -8.39
CA LEU A 61 15.44 -6.99 -7.23
C LEU A 61 14.78 -7.53 -5.97
N ILE A 62 15.59 -7.85 -4.95
CA ILE A 62 15.14 -8.32 -3.64
C ILE A 62 15.50 -7.30 -2.57
N PHE A 63 14.52 -6.90 -1.76
CA PHE A 63 14.75 -5.99 -0.64
C PHE A 63 13.82 -6.27 0.56
N SER A 64 14.25 -5.83 1.75
CA SER A 64 13.48 -5.97 2.99
C SER A 64 12.21 -5.14 2.97
N ASP A 65 11.15 -5.60 3.62
CA ASP A 65 9.87 -4.91 3.77
C ASP A 65 9.93 -3.48 4.32
N THR A 66 10.92 -3.15 5.14
CA THR A 66 11.21 -1.81 5.67
C THR A 66 12.11 -0.95 4.77
N THR A 67 12.51 -1.45 3.60
CA THR A 67 13.29 -0.63 2.65
C THR A 67 12.38 0.40 1.99
N VAL A 68 12.72 1.68 2.16
CA VAL A 68 12.05 2.77 1.47
C VAL A 68 12.37 2.69 -0.02
N HIS A 69 11.34 2.73 -0.86
CA HIS A 69 11.46 2.61 -2.31
C HIS A 69 10.41 3.45 -3.02
N LYS A 70 10.67 3.80 -4.28
CA LYS A 70 9.74 4.52 -5.15
C LYS A 70 9.95 4.14 -6.61
N ALA A 71 8.89 4.21 -7.40
CA ALA A 71 9.03 4.19 -8.85
C ALA A 71 9.60 5.54 -9.33
N LEU A 72 10.54 5.51 -10.26
CA LEU A 72 10.95 6.71 -11.00
C LEU A 72 9.96 6.97 -12.16
N PRO A 73 9.81 8.23 -12.60
CA PRO A 73 8.97 8.55 -13.75
C PRO A 73 9.44 7.80 -15.00
N ASN A 74 8.51 7.20 -15.73
CA ASN A 74 8.77 6.68 -17.06
C ASN A 74 8.79 7.86 -18.04
N LYS A 75 9.96 8.11 -18.65
CA LYS A 75 10.17 9.21 -19.61
C LYS A 75 10.20 8.74 -21.07
N SER A 76 10.01 7.44 -21.27
CA SER A 76 9.95 6.83 -22.60
C SER A 76 8.53 6.88 -23.18
N ASN A 77 8.40 6.44 -24.42
CA ASN A 77 7.14 6.15 -25.08
C ASN A 77 6.70 4.67 -24.95
N MET A 78 7.35 3.91 -24.06
CA MET A 78 7.10 2.47 -23.86
C MET A 78 6.36 2.22 -22.55
N ILE A 79 5.55 1.16 -22.50
CA ILE A 79 4.94 0.70 -21.25
C ILE A 79 6.02 0.01 -20.39
N ARG A 80 6.05 0.34 -19.10
CA ARG A 80 6.86 -0.37 -18.12
C ARG A 80 6.03 -1.47 -17.45
N GLN A 81 6.29 -2.72 -17.82
CA GLN A 81 5.65 -3.87 -17.20
C GLN A 81 6.56 -4.52 -16.16
N SER A 82 6.01 -4.71 -14.96
CA SER A 82 6.68 -5.37 -13.85
C SER A 82 5.65 -6.09 -12.97
N PHE A 83 6.09 -7.09 -12.22
CA PHE A 83 5.31 -7.79 -11.22
C PHE A 83 6.06 -7.82 -9.89
N ASP A 84 5.35 -7.67 -8.78
CA ASP A 84 5.94 -7.76 -7.45
C ASP A 84 5.23 -8.75 -6.52
N ALA A 85 6.02 -9.64 -5.94
CA ALA A 85 5.59 -10.66 -4.98
C ALA A 85 6.26 -10.47 -3.62
N ARG A 86 5.63 -11.03 -2.57
CA ARG A 86 6.20 -11.06 -1.22
C ARG A 86 6.41 -12.50 -0.77
N TYR A 87 7.52 -12.74 -0.10
CA TYR A 87 7.88 -14.05 0.44
C TYR A 87 8.31 -13.90 1.89
N GLN A 88 8.03 -14.94 2.67
CA GLN A 88 8.47 -15.08 4.05
C GLN A 88 8.71 -16.57 4.33
N PRO A 89 9.56 -16.91 5.32
CA PRO A 89 9.66 -18.29 5.79
C PRO A 89 8.28 -18.82 6.19
N ALA A 90 7.99 -20.09 5.88
CA ALA A 90 6.72 -20.72 6.25
C ALA A 90 6.51 -20.78 7.78
N SER A 91 7.60 -20.78 8.55
CA SER A 91 7.59 -20.70 10.02
C SER A 91 7.26 -19.30 10.56
N ALA A 92 7.32 -18.26 9.73
CA ALA A 92 7.02 -16.90 10.15
C ALA A 92 5.50 -16.63 10.15
N PRO A 93 4.98 -15.78 11.06
CA PRO A 93 3.58 -15.43 11.10
C PRO A 93 3.09 -14.77 9.80
N ILE A 94 1.96 -15.25 9.27
CA ILE A 94 1.29 -14.66 8.09
C ILE A 94 -0.03 -14.02 8.52
N ALA A 95 -0.28 -12.79 8.09
CA ALA A 95 -1.54 -12.12 8.39
C ALA A 95 -2.67 -12.75 7.56
N ALA A 96 -3.82 -13.02 8.19
CA ALA A 96 -4.96 -13.68 7.54
C ALA A 96 -5.37 -13.06 6.19
N PRO A 97 -5.39 -11.71 6.01
CA PRO A 97 -5.71 -11.11 4.70
C PRO A 97 -4.73 -11.48 3.59
N ASN A 98 -3.47 -11.80 3.89
CA ASN A 98 -2.45 -12.17 2.89
C ASN A 98 -2.69 -13.56 2.29
N LEU A 99 -3.62 -14.35 2.84
CA LEU A 99 -4.03 -15.64 2.28
C LEU A 99 -5.19 -15.53 1.30
N ASN A 100 -5.69 -14.32 1.05
CA ASN A 100 -6.77 -14.06 0.12
C ASN A 100 -6.26 -13.24 -1.08
N PRO A 101 -6.99 -13.25 -2.20
CA PRO A 101 -6.71 -12.34 -3.30
C PRO A 101 -6.78 -10.88 -2.85
N TYR A 102 -6.15 -10.00 -3.62
CA TYR A 102 -6.17 -8.58 -3.31
C TYR A 102 -7.61 -8.05 -3.28
N SER A 103 -7.90 -7.09 -2.40
CA SER A 103 -9.25 -6.55 -2.24
C SER A 103 -9.79 -6.04 -3.59
N GLY A 104 -10.96 -6.54 -3.99
CA GLY A 104 -11.59 -6.20 -5.27
C GLY A 104 -11.19 -7.08 -6.45
N THR A 105 -10.36 -8.13 -6.25
CA THR A 105 -9.97 -9.08 -7.31
C THR A 105 -10.66 -10.44 -7.19
N GLY A 106 -11.86 -10.47 -6.63
CA GLY A 106 -12.64 -11.70 -6.47
C GLY A 106 -12.14 -12.64 -5.38
N ASN A 107 -12.59 -13.89 -5.41
CA ASN A 107 -12.19 -14.96 -4.50
C ASN A 107 -11.34 -16.04 -5.21
N TRP A 108 -10.77 -16.96 -4.43
CA TRP A 108 -9.92 -18.02 -4.98
C TRP A 108 -10.68 -18.96 -5.91
N GLN A 109 -11.96 -19.23 -5.64
CA GLN A 109 -12.78 -20.08 -6.49
C GLN A 109 -12.93 -19.47 -7.89
N GLU A 110 -13.17 -18.16 -7.97
CA GLU A 110 -13.23 -17.40 -9.23
C GLU A 110 -11.88 -17.41 -9.96
N ILE A 111 -10.77 -17.15 -9.25
CA ILE A 111 -9.43 -17.16 -9.85
C ILE A 111 -9.08 -18.55 -10.43
N TYR A 112 -9.53 -19.60 -9.76
CA TYR A 112 -9.23 -20.98 -10.13
C TYR A 112 -10.21 -21.60 -11.13
N SER A 113 -11.28 -20.90 -11.50
CA SER A 113 -12.35 -21.46 -12.34
C SER A 113 -11.87 -21.84 -13.74
N GLU A 114 -10.90 -21.10 -14.28
CA GLU A 114 -10.33 -21.31 -15.62
C GLU A 114 -9.00 -22.07 -15.60
N TRP A 115 -8.52 -22.50 -14.44
CA TRP A 115 -7.27 -23.24 -14.35
C TRP A 115 -7.46 -24.69 -14.79
N GLU A 116 -6.67 -25.12 -15.78
CA GLU A 116 -6.66 -26.49 -16.30
C GLU A 116 -6.18 -27.54 -15.28
N SER A 117 -5.45 -27.13 -14.25
CA SER A 117 -4.88 -28.01 -13.23
C SER A 117 -5.17 -27.55 -11.81
N ASP A 118 -5.47 -28.52 -10.94
CA ASP A 118 -5.68 -28.30 -9.51
C ASP A 118 -4.38 -28.35 -8.69
N ALA A 119 -3.24 -28.73 -9.30
CA ALA A 119 -2.00 -29.03 -8.57
C ALA A 119 -1.51 -27.85 -7.69
N GLY A 120 -1.70 -26.62 -8.17
CA GLY A 120 -1.31 -25.39 -7.46
C GLY A 120 -2.43 -24.75 -6.63
N LYS A 121 -3.68 -25.21 -6.75
CA LYS A 121 -4.82 -24.58 -6.07
C LYS A 121 -4.69 -24.78 -4.57
N TYR A 122 -4.79 -23.67 -3.82
CA TYR A 122 -4.73 -23.67 -2.37
C TYR A 122 -3.50 -24.37 -1.77
N TYR A 123 -2.36 -24.39 -2.48
CA TYR A 123 -1.18 -25.17 -2.07
C TYR A 123 -0.73 -24.90 -0.63
N TRP A 124 -0.90 -23.66 -0.16
CA TRP A 124 -0.53 -23.23 1.19
C TRP A 124 -1.35 -23.91 2.29
N LYS A 125 -2.55 -24.43 2.00
CA LYS A 125 -3.37 -25.19 2.98
C LYS A 125 -2.70 -26.49 3.42
N LYS A 126 -1.74 -27.01 2.65
CA LYS A 126 -0.94 -28.18 3.00
C LYS A 126 0.23 -27.83 3.94
N GLN A 127 0.49 -26.54 4.16
CA GLN A 127 1.57 -26.07 5.02
C GLN A 127 1.03 -25.78 6.43
N SER A 128 1.83 -26.04 7.45
CA SER A 128 1.52 -25.68 8.84
C SER A 128 1.82 -24.20 9.10
N LEU A 129 1.00 -23.31 8.55
CA LEU A 129 1.19 -21.85 8.67
C LEU A 129 0.72 -21.33 10.03
N ASN A 130 1.51 -20.42 10.62
CA ASN A 130 1.08 -19.62 11.77
C ASN A 130 0.30 -18.39 11.27
N VAL A 131 -1.03 -18.51 11.21
CA VAL A 131 -1.91 -17.42 10.77
C VAL A 131 -2.25 -16.51 11.95
N VAL A 132 -2.00 -15.21 11.78
CA VAL A 132 -2.26 -14.19 12.81
C VAL A 132 -3.22 -13.11 12.31
N PRO A 133 -3.92 -12.39 13.21
CA PRO A 133 -4.66 -11.20 12.85
C PRO A 133 -3.78 -10.15 12.17
N PHE A 134 -4.37 -9.35 11.28
CA PHE A 134 -3.66 -8.25 10.63
C PHE A 134 -3.47 -7.10 11.62
N ASP A 135 -2.23 -6.62 11.76
CA ASP A 135 -1.92 -5.44 12.57
C ASP A 135 -2.35 -4.16 11.84
N LYS A 136 -3.38 -3.51 12.40
CA LYS A 136 -3.98 -2.28 11.83
C LYS A 136 -3.37 -0.99 12.37
N ARG A 137 -2.40 -1.03 13.31
CA ARG A 137 -1.92 0.17 14.03
C ARG A 137 -1.57 1.35 13.14
N TYR A 138 -0.92 1.12 12.00
CA TYR A 138 -0.55 2.21 11.08
C TYR A 138 -1.76 2.80 10.33
N TYR A 139 -2.78 2.00 10.05
CA TYR A 139 -4.03 2.47 9.46
C TYR A 139 -4.84 3.25 10.49
N GLU A 140 -4.92 2.77 11.73
CA GLU A 140 -5.61 3.50 12.80
C GLU A 140 -4.92 4.84 13.10
N ALA A 141 -3.58 4.88 13.10
CA ALA A 141 -2.84 6.13 13.25
C ALA A 141 -3.12 7.11 12.09
N ARG A 142 -3.12 6.64 10.83
CA ARG A 142 -3.48 7.46 9.66
C ARG A 142 -4.91 8.01 9.78
N ASP A 143 -5.85 7.16 10.18
CA ASP A 143 -7.27 7.54 10.28
C ASP A 143 -7.49 8.56 11.40
N GLN A 144 -6.80 8.39 12.52
CA GLN A 144 -6.79 9.38 13.60
C GLN A 144 -6.23 10.73 13.13
N MET A 145 -5.10 10.74 12.40
CA MET A 145 -4.58 11.98 11.79
C MET A 145 -5.62 12.63 10.85
N ALA A 146 -6.39 11.83 10.11
CA ALA A 146 -7.39 12.36 9.18
C ALA A 146 -8.54 13.04 9.92
N PHE A 147 -9.00 12.46 11.03
CA PHE A 147 -9.99 13.11 11.87
C PHE A 147 -9.47 14.41 12.48
N GLU A 148 -8.24 14.42 13.01
CA GLU A 148 -7.63 15.64 13.58
C GLU A 148 -7.44 16.75 12.54
N MET A 149 -7.14 16.39 11.29
CA MET A 149 -7.05 17.32 10.16
C MET A 149 -8.44 17.84 9.77
N ALA A 150 -9.43 16.95 9.68
CA ALA A 150 -10.80 17.32 9.34
C ALA A 150 -11.46 18.23 10.39
N GLU A 151 -11.18 18.01 11.68
CA GLU A 151 -11.59 18.89 12.78
C GLU A 151 -11.05 20.32 12.63
N LYS A 152 -9.89 20.48 11.99
CA LYS A 152 -9.27 21.78 11.68
C LYS A 152 -9.72 22.34 10.33
N GLY A 153 -10.62 21.65 9.62
CA GLY A 153 -11.08 22.04 8.29
C GLY A 153 -10.06 21.81 7.17
N ASP A 154 -9.07 20.94 7.38
CA ASP A 154 -8.06 20.61 6.37
C ASP A 154 -8.62 19.60 5.36
N LEU A 155 -8.76 20.05 4.11
CA LEU A 155 -9.31 19.25 3.01
C LEU A 155 -8.39 18.11 2.56
N LEU A 156 -7.11 18.10 2.96
CA LEU A 156 -6.20 16.98 2.68
C LEU A 156 -6.62 15.68 3.39
N ALA A 157 -7.49 15.76 4.41
CA ALA A 157 -8.05 14.59 5.06
C ALA A 157 -9.06 13.81 4.17
N ARG A 158 -9.64 14.47 3.15
CA ARG A 158 -10.79 13.96 2.39
C ARG A 158 -10.59 12.56 1.82
N ASP A 159 -9.44 12.30 1.19
CA ASP A 159 -9.14 11.00 0.58
C ASP A 159 -9.06 9.88 1.62
N THR A 160 -8.57 10.18 2.82
CA THR A 160 -8.52 9.20 3.91
C THR A 160 -9.90 8.93 4.47
N LEU A 161 -10.71 9.98 4.67
CA LEU A 161 -12.10 9.84 5.13
C LEU A 161 -12.93 8.99 4.14
N LEU A 162 -12.80 9.23 2.84
CA LEU A 162 -13.44 8.40 1.81
C LEU A 162 -13.03 6.92 1.91
N ARG A 163 -11.75 6.64 2.19
CA ARG A 163 -11.27 5.27 2.38
C ARG A 163 -11.89 4.62 3.62
N ILE A 164 -12.07 5.37 4.71
CA ILE A 164 -12.74 4.87 5.92
C ILE A 164 -14.17 4.47 5.58
N VAL A 165 -14.94 5.36 4.95
CA VAL A 165 -16.34 5.09 4.53
C VAL A 165 -16.43 3.85 3.64
N GLN A 166 -15.50 3.68 2.70
CA GLN A 166 -15.54 2.59 1.73
C GLN A 166 -15.08 1.23 2.28
N ARG A 167 -14.25 1.20 3.33
CA ARG A 167 -13.45 0.00 3.66
C ARG A 167 -13.40 -0.38 5.13
N ASP A 168 -13.77 0.52 6.04
CA ASP A 168 -13.78 0.18 7.47
C ASP A 168 -14.98 -0.73 7.78
N SER A 169 -14.88 -1.49 8.86
CA SER A 169 -15.96 -2.36 9.35
C SER A 169 -16.70 -1.75 10.54
N ASN A 170 -16.14 -0.71 11.16
CA ASN A 170 -16.73 -0.02 12.30
C ASN A 170 -17.70 1.07 11.83
N GLN A 171 -18.99 0.88 12.11
CA GLN A 171 -20.05 1.81 11.68
C GLN A 171 -19.90 3.20 12.28
N ASP A 172 -19.60 3.33 13.57
CA ASP A 172 -19.40 4.64 14.21
C ASP A 172 -18.28 5.43 13.55
N LYS A 173 -17.20 4.73 13.15
CA LYS A 173 -16.06 5.33 12.46
C LYS A 173 -16.42 5.75 11.02
N ILE A 174 -17.24 4.94 10.33
CA ILE A 174 -17.78 5.28 9.01
C ILE A 174 -18.69 6.51 9.08
N GLU A 175 -19.64 6.53 10.03
CA GLU A 175 -20.58 7.64 10.22
C GLU A 175 -19.83 8.94 10.55
N ARG A 176 -18.83 8.89 11.44
CA ARG A 176 -17.99 10.05 11.74
C ARG A 176 -17.22 10.53 10.52
N ALA A 177 -16.67 9.63 9.71
CA ALA A 177 -15.97 10.03 8.48
C ALA A 177 -16.91 10.67 7.47
N GLN A 178 -18.13 10.11 7.32
CA GLN A 178 -19.16 10.64 6.44
C GLN A 178 -19.58 12.05 6.86
N SER A 179 -19.78 12.32 8.16
CA SER A 179 -20.17 13.65 8.63
C SER A 179 -19.13 14.73 8.29
N PHE A 180 -17.84 14.39 8.33
CA PHE A 180 -16.79 15.33 7.89
C PHE A 180 -16.81 15.55 6.38
N LEU A 181 -17.04 14.51 5.58
CA LEU A 181 -17.16 14.64 4.13
C LEU A 181 -18.36 15.52 3.74
N ASP A 182 -19.51 15.29 4.35
CA ASP A 182 -20.72 16.09 4.11
C ASP A 182 -20.46 17.57 4.43
N ALA A 183 -19.79 17.85 5.56
CA ALA A 183 -19.43 19.22 5.95
C ALA A 183 -18.42 19.88 4.98
N MET A 184 -17.51 19.10 4.39
CA MET A 184 -16.56 19.59 3.39
C MET A 184 -17.22 19.91 2.04
N ASP A 185 -18.27 19.18 1.68
CA ASP A 185 -18.97 19.33 0.40
C ASP A 185 -20.07 20.44 0.45
N ILE A 186 -20.39 20.98 1.63
CA ILE A 186 -21.24 22.18 1.76
C ILE A 186 -20.50 23.39 1.17
N PRO A 187 -21.06 24.09 0.15
CA PRO A 187 -20.46 25.30 -0.39
C PRO A 187 -20.26 26.33 0.73
N LYS A 188 -19.02 26.80 0.93
CA LYS A 188 -18.79 28.00 1.73
C LYS A 188 -19.47 29.16 1.00
N VAL A 189 -20.68 29.52 1.42
CA VAL A 189 -21.34 30.74 0.96
C VAL A 189 -20.34 31.86 1.23
N MET A 190 -19.85 32.47 0.14
CA MET A 190 -18.99 33.65 0.19
C MET A 190 -19.75 34.71 0.99
N ASN A 191 -19.37 34.90 2.26
CA ASN A 191 -19.68 36.13 2.97
C ASN A 191 -18.85 37.25 2.33
N LEU A 192 -19.27 37.67 1.14
CA LEU A 192 -19.04 39.03 0.68
C LEU A 192 -19.95 39.90 1.54
N LYS A 193 -19.43 40.33 2.69
CA LYS A 193 -19.95 41.51 3.38
C LYS A 193 -19.20 42.69 2.78
N ASP A 194 -19.96 43.45 1.99
CA ASP A 194 -19.93 44.90 1.74
C ASP A 194 -18.56 45.62 1.66
#